data_AF-A0AB36DCJ6-F1
#
_entry.id   AF-A0AB36DCJ6-F1
#
_cell.length_a   1.000
_cell.length_b   1.000
_cell.length_c   1.000
_cell.angle_alpha   90.00
_cell.angle_beta   90.00
_cell.angle_gamma   90.00
#
_symmetry.space_group_name_H-M   'P 1'
#
loop_
_entity.id
_entity.type
_entity.pdbx_description
1 polymer ?
#
loop_
_entity_poly.entity_id
_entity_poly.type
_entity_poly.pdbx_seq_one_letter_code
_entity_poly.pdbx_strand_id
1 'polypeptide(L)'
;MKDEGKAMQDMMWPRQDANIMDYGKESLYKFNLKCSGNVSENFSKFGDVFFKAAHVITEYILERQRIGELDCYFFPVAYLYRHSLELKLKAIAFKYIEDSGEIFIKETFHNLIKILEYIEPFIRDEINTDEDAYLWMKALFEDMNPIDKDSDAFRYPFKIEIRKDEVWGDKQYTIKKFFEGQKHINLIAFANKMEIVFDILCSYYENKKKRYEEYKKYNTVFLEEGGEYYCQSVIGYDYSKAFYGPMVKGYSESAEYLGDLIIGDSKLKETYFFPMCYLYRNALELELKQIWFEECAFGFQERCKKLSKSKHSFEKLWNMINEDLIRHSQGEGDKSVITYAERYILQINALDSSSSVFRYPVNKYGRYHFVKNKYVDARNVGEFFKEISEFLQCVDMMMDDHNQCLADMAAEYADYY
;
A
#
# COMPACT_ATOMS: atom_id res chain seq x y z
N MET A 1 -37.32 -0.75 -8.73
CA MET A 1 -37.59 0.62 -9.22
C MET A 1 -37.89 1.61 -8.08
N LYS A 2 -37.14 1.54 -6.97
CA LYS A 2 -37.23 2.49 -5.86
C LYS A 2 -35.94 2.53 -5.00
N ASP A 3 -34.78 2.27 -5.62
CA ASP A 3 -33.48 2.26 -4.92
C ASP A 3 -32.31 2.84 -5.74
N GLU A 4 -32.56 3.49 -6.89
CA GLU A 4 -31.51 4.16 -7.69
C GLU A 4 -31.29 5.63 -7.28
N GLY A 5 -32.07 6.14 -6.31
CA GLY A 5 -32.08 7.55 -5.93
C GLY A 5 -31.22 7.93 -4.72
N LYS A 6 -30.32 7.06 -4.26
CA LYS A 6 -29.55 7.27 -3.01
C LYS A 6 -28.03 7.15 -3.13
N ALA A 7 -27.48 7.04 -4.34
CA ALA A 7 -26.05 6.82 -4.58
C ALA A 7 -25.40 7.88 -5.51
N MET A 8 -25.89 9.12 -5.51
CA MET A 8 -25.01 10.28 -5.72
C MET A 8 -24.74 10.85 -4.33
N GLN A 9 -23.89 10.17 -3.55
CA GLN A 9 -23.07 10.92 -2.59
C GLN A 9 -22.27 11.93 -3.41
N ASP A 10 -22.09 13.15 -2.89
CA ASP A 10 -21.36 14.22 -3.56
C ASP A 10 -19.96 13.72 -3.99
N MET A 11 -19.81 13.28 -5.25
CA MET A 11 -18.52 12.90 -5.82
C MET A 11 -17.56 14.08 -5.65
N MET A 12 -16.43 13.81 -5.01
CA MET A 12 -15.40 14.79 -4.75
C MET A 12 -14.52 14.90 -5.99
N TRP A 13 -14.58 16.05 -6.66
CA TRP A 13 -13.90 16.27 -7.94
C TRP A 13 -12.66 17.16 -7.79
N PRO A 14 -11.60 16.98 -8.60
CA PRO A 14 -10.41 17.82 -8.55
C PRO A 14 -10.74 19.32 -8.66
N ARG A 15 -10.27 20.10 -7.69
CA ARG A 15 -10.52 21.55 -7.60
C ARG A 15 -9.34 22.33 -8.18
N GLN A 16 -9.64 23.44 -8.85
CA GLN A 16 -8.62 24.30 -9.47
C GLN A 16 -7.55 24.80 -8.48
N ASP A 17 -7.97 25.19 -7.28
CA ASP A 17 -7.12 25.84 -6.27
C ASP A 17 -6.74 24.91 -5.11
N ALA A 18 -6.81 23.60 -5.31
CA ALA A 18 -6.48 22.63 -4.28
C ALA A 18 -5.00 22.68 -3.89
N ASN A 19 -4.73 22.68 -2.58
CA ASN A 19 -3.38 22.63 -2.06
C ASN A 19 -3.28 21.64 -0.89
N ILE A 20 -2.49 20.57 -1.07
CA ILE A 20 -2.30 19.53 -0.05
C ILE A 20 -1.64 20.09 1.23
N MET A 21 -0.93 21.20 1.09
CA MET A 21 -0.23 21.87 2.19
C MET A 21 -1.09 22.92 2.91
N ASP A 22 -2.32 23.15 2.49
CA ASP A 22 -3.20 24.11 3.17
C ASP A 22 -3.59 23.60 4.57
N TYR A 23 -3.49 24.50 5.55
CA TYR A 23 -3.92 24.23 6.92
C TYR A 23 -4.35 25.51 7.64
N GLY A 24 -5.40 25.40 8.46
CA GLY A 24 -5.78 26.44 9.42
C GLY A 24 -4.85 26.42 10.64
N LYS A 25 -4.37 27.58 11.09
CA LYS A 25 -3.47 27.67 12.27
C LYS A 25 -4.09 27.07 13.54
N GLU A 26 -5.40 27.29 13.70
CA GLU A 26 -6.24 26.81 14.80
C GLU A 26 -7.00 25.51 14.45
N SER A 27 -6.64 24.84 13.35
CA SER A 27 -7.30 23.59 12.96
C SER A 27 -7.03 22.49 13.98
N LEU A 28 -8.08 21.81 14.42
CA LEU A 28 -7.99 20.61 15.24
C LEU A 28 -7.28 19.46 14.51
N TYR A 29 -7.25 19.52 13.17
CA TYR A 29 -6.63 18.52 12.29
C TYR A 29 -5.18 18.87 11.91
N LYS A 30 -4.63 19.98 12.41
CA LYS A 30 -3.25 20.36 12.17
C LYS A 30 -2.29 19.25 12.61
N PHE A 31 -1.45 18.80 11.70
CA PHE A 31 -0.49 17.72 11.91
C PHE A 31 0.92 18.16 11.47
N ASN A 32 1.95 17.75 12.21
CA ASN A 32 3.34 18.09 11.89
C ASN A 32 4.06 16.87 11.31
N LEU A 33 4.50 16.95 10.05
CA LEU A 33 5.22 15.88 9.37
C LEU A 33 6.67 15.71 9.87
N LYS A 34 7.16 16.62 10.72
CA LYS A 34 8.54 16.57 11.23
C LYS A 34 8.75 15.34 12.12
N CYS A 35 9.67 14.48 11.71
CA CYS A 35 10.31 13.49 12.58
C CYS A 35 11.68 14.04 13.05
N SER A 36 12.00 13.84 14.33
CA SER A 36 13.30 14.21 14.90
C SER A 36 13.59 13.41 16.17
N GLY A 37 14.81 13.53 16.70
CA GLY A 37 15.19 12.90 17.96
C GLY A 37 15.75 11.50 17.75
N ASN A 38 15.31 10.54 18.57
CA ASN A 38 15.80 9.18 18.55
C ASN A 38 15.20 8.39 17.37
N VAL A 39 16.04 7.88 16.46
CA VAL A 39 15.61 7.15 15.26
C VAL A 39 14.85 5.87 15.62
N SER A 40 15.35 5.12 16.61
CA SER A 40 14.71 3.90 17.12
C SER A 40 13.29 4.16 17.64
N GLU A 41 13.09 5.20 18.45
CA GLU A 41 11.75 5.59 18.92
C GLU A 41 10.81 5.98 17.78
N ASN A 42 11.32 6.68 16.77
CA ASN A 42 10.48 7.05 15.61
C ASN A 42 10.07 5.81 14.81
N PHE A 43 10.97 4.85 14.59
CA PHE A 43 10.62 3.56 13.98
C PHE A 43 9.58 2.80 14.82
N SER A 44 9.75 2.79 16.14
CA SER A 44 8.80 2.12 17.05
C SER A 44 7.41 2.74 16.97
N LYS A 45 7.32 4.08 17.01
CA LYS A 45 6.06 4.83 16.85
C LYS A 45 5.41 4.58 15.50
N PHE A 46 6.19 4.57 14.42
CA PHE A 46 5.68 4.20 13.10
C PHE A 46 5.14 2.75 13.13
N GLY A 47 5.86 1.81 13.72
CA GLY A 47 5.39 0.43 13.87
C GLY A 47 4.03 0.35 14.57
N ASP A 48 3.86 1.08 15.67
CA ASP A 48 2.63 1.09 16.45
C ASP A 48 1.43 1.63 15.66
N VAL A 49 1.62 2.72 14.91
CA VAL A 49 0.51 3.31 14.14
C VAL A 49 0.08 2.42 12.97
N PHE A 50 1.03 1.79 12.27
CA PHE A 50 0.73 0.85 11.19
C PHE A 50 0.07 -0.43 11.73
N PHE A 51 0.51 -0.92 12.89
CA PHE A 51 -0.12 -2.06 13.57
C PHE A 51 -1.57 -1.74 13.96
N LYS A 52 -1.82 -0.59 14.60
CA LYS A 52 -3.17 -0.17 15.00
C LYS A 52 -4.09 0.03 13.81
N ALA A 53 -3.57 0.55 12.69
CA ALA A 53 -4.34 0.67 11.45
C ALA A 53 -4.71 -0.71 10.89
N ALA A 54 -3.77 -1.67 10.88
CA ALA A 54 -4.06 -3.03 10.44
C ALA A 54 -5.14 -3.69 11.30
N HIS A 55 -5.01 -3.57 12.63
CA HIS A 55 -5.96 -4.11 13.59
C HIS A 55 -7.38 -3.56 13.40
N VAL A 56 -7.55 -2.23 13.36
CA VAL A 56 -8.89 -1.62 13.25
C VAL A 56 -9.56 -1.95 11.90
N ILE A 57 -8.79 -2.04 10.81
CA ILE A 57 -9.33 -2.46 9.51
C ILE A 57 -9.72 -3.94 9.54
N THR A 58 -8.94 -4.78 10.21
CA THR A 58 -9.23 -6.21 10.35
C THR A 58 -10.51 -6.44 11.15
N GLU A 59 -10.70 -5.74 12.27
CA GLU A 59 -11.96 -5.77 13.02
C GLU A 59 -13.13 -5.33 12.15
N TYR A 60 -13.00 -4.21 11.46
CA TYR A 60 -14.04 -3.67 10.57
C TYR A 60 -14.52 -4.67 9.51
N ILE A 61 -13.61 -5.38 8.84
CA ILE A 61 -13.98 -6.34 7.79
C ILE A 61 -14.53 -7.65 8.36
N LEU A 62 -14.01 -8.12 9.50
CA LEU A 62 -14.49 -9.34 10.17
C LEU A 62 -15.86 -9.15 10.81
N GLU A 63 -16.20 -7.94 11.26
CA GLU A 63 -17.54 -7.61 11.79
C GLU A 63 -18.59 -7.54 10.68
N ARG A 64 -18.25 -7.01 9.51
CA ARG A 64 -19.18 -6.82 8.39
C ARG A 64 -19.39 -8.06 7.55
N GLN A 65 -18.38 -8.93 7.47
CA GLN A 65 -18.43 -10.22 6.75
C GLN A 65 -18.86 -10.10 5.28
N ARG A 66 -18.58 -8.96 4.65
CA ARG A 66 -18.90 -8.72 3.24
C ARG A 66 -17.80 -9.34 2.39
N ILE A 67 -18.13 -10.41 1.65
CA ILE A 67 -17.18 -11.22 0.88
C ILE A 67 -16.27 -10.36 -0.01
N GLY A 68 -16.84 -9.43 -0.78
CA GLY A 68 -16.05 -8.55 -1.65
C GLY A 68 -15.15 -7.54 -0.92
N GLU A 69 -15.39 -7.27 0.36
CA GLU A 69 -14.47 -6.49 1.22
C GLU A 69 -13.37 -7.41 1.75
N LEU A 70 -13.71 -8.63 2.20
CA LEU A 70 -12.74 -9.63 2.69
C LEU A 70 -11.64 -9.96 1.67
N ASP A 71 -11.99 -10.09 0.39
CA ASP A 71 -11.03 -10.41 -0.68
C ASP A 71 -10.11 -9.22 -1.01
N CYS A 72 -10.68 -7.99 -1.07
CA CYS A 72 -9.96 -6.80 -1.49
C CYS A 72 -9.10 -6.22 -0.36
N TYR A 73 -9.62 -6.18 0.87
CA TYR A 73 -8.97 -5.53 2.01
C TYR A 73 -7.83 -6.38 2.58
N PHE A 74 -7.76 -7.66 2.21
CA PHE A 74 -6.64 -8.50 2.58
C PHE A 74 -5.29 -7.90 2.19
N PHE A 75 -5.17 -7.30 1.00
CA PHE A 75 -3.91 -6.71 0.52
C PHE A 75 -3.40 -5.54 1.38
N PRO A 76 -4.18 -4.48 1.65
CA PRO A 76 -3.75 -3.41 2.55
C PRO A 76 -3.56 -3.92 3.98
N VAL A 77 -4.43 -4.78 4.52
CA VAL A 77 -4.27 -5.35 5.87
C VAL A 77 -2.96 -6.11 5.99
N ALA A 78 -2.68 -6.99 5.03
CA ALA A 78 -1.45 -7.79 5.03
C ALA A 78 -0.22 -6.91 4.92
N TYR A 79 -0.25 -5.89 4.07
CA TYR A 79 0.82 -4.91 3.98
C TYR A 79 1.02 -4.15 5.31
N LEU A 80 -0.04 -3.62 5.92
CA LEU A 80 0.06 -2.80 7.13
C LEU A 80 0.64 -3.61 8.30
N TYR A 81 0.17 -4.85 8.51
CA TYR A 81 0.74 -5.75 9.51
C TYR A 81 2.21 -6.04 9.20
N ARG A 82 2.53 -6.53 8.00
CA ARG A 82 3.90 -6.87 7.61
C ARG A 82 4.85 -5.68 7.73
N HIS A 83 4.39 -4.48 7.38
CA HIS A 83 5.16 -3.24 7.50
C HIS A 83 5.37 -2.83 8.96
N SER A 84 4.37 -3.02 9.83
CA SER A 84 4.51 -2.79 11.27
C SER A 84 5.59 -3.68 11.90
N LEU A 85 5.68 -4.94 11.47
CA LEU A 85 6.73 -5.87 11.89
C LEU A 85 8.11 -5.38 11.43
N GLU A 86 8.26 -4.98 10.16
CA GLU A 86 9.51 -4.41 9.64
C GLU A 86 9.95 -3.20 10.48
N LEU A 87 9.02 -2.28 10.74
CA LEU A 87 9.29 -1.06 11.49
C LEU A 87 9.71 -1.36 12.94
N LYS A 88 9.05 -2.31 13.60
CA LYS A 88 9.41 -2.71 14.96
C LYS A 88 10.77 -3.40 15.01
N LEU A 89 11.06 -4.30 14.07
CA LEU A 89 12.38 -4.92 13.90
C LEU A 89 13.48 -3.87 13.69
N LYS A 90 13.24 -2.89 12.81
CA LYS A 90 14.17 -1.76 12.60
C LYS A 90 14.31 -0.92 13.87
N ALA A 91 13.23 -0.68 14.60
CA ALA A 91 13.29 0.03 15.88
C ALA A 91 14.24 -0.66 16.87
N ILE A 92 14.16 -1.99 16.99
CA ILE A 92 15.08 -2.78 17.82
C ILE A 92 16.52 -2.60 17.32
N ALA A 93 16.77 -2.79 16.02
CA ALA A 93 18.11 -2.63 15.44
C ALA A 93 18.72 -1.25 15.73
N PHE A 94 17.95 -0.17 15.54
CA PHE A 94 18.39 1.19 15.78
C PHE A 94 18.60 1.54 17.27
N LYS A 95 18.27 0.65 18.23
CA LYS A 95 18.72 0.81 19.62
C LYS A 95 20.22 0.54 19.77
N TYR A 96 20.77 -0.29 18.90
CA TYR A 96 22.14 -0.82 19.00
C TYR A 96 23.05 -0.34 17.86
N ILE A 97 22.48 0.24 16.79
CA ILE A 97 23.23 0.82 15.68
C ILE A 97 23.48 2.31 15.94
N GLU A 98 24.75 2.70 16.13
CA GLU A 98 25.14 4.10 16.29
C GLU A 98 25.60 4.74 14.96
N ASP A 99 26.55 4.13 14.23
CA ASP A 99 27.22 4.76 13.07
C ASP A 99 26.96 4.07 11.71
N SER A 100 26.30 2.90 11.68
CA SER A 100 26.15 2.05 10.47
C SER A 100 24.71 1.92 9.95
N GLY A 101 23.83 2.85 10.31
CA GLY A 101 22.40 2.80 9.97
C GLY A 101 22.11 2.68 8.47
N GLU A 102 22.84 3.40 7.62
CA GLU A 102 22.71 3.31 6.16
C GLU A 102 23.10 1.92 5.64
N ILE A 103 24.19 1.34 6.18
CA ILE A 103 24.67 0.01 5.80
C ILE A 103 23.62 -1.04 6.18
N PHE A 104 23.13 -0.99 7.42
CA PHE A 104 22.07 -1.87 7.90
C PHE A 104 20.81 -1.79 7.01
N ILE A 105 20.33 -0.58 6.71
CA ILE A 105 19.16 -0.39 5.83
C ILE A 105 19.43 -0.98 4.44
N LYS A 106 20.64 -0.81 3.90
CA LYS A 106 20.98 -1.29 2.56
C LYS A 106 21.12 -2.82 2.48
N GLU A 107 21.71 -3.44 3.50
CA GLU A 107 21.99 -4.88 3.53
C GLU A 107 20.76 -5.73 3.87
N THR A 108 19.93 -5.24 4.79
CA THR A 108 18.70 -5.93 5.20
C THR A 108 17.50 -5.52 4.35
N PHE A 109 17.47 -4.26 3.88
CA PHE A 109 16.40 -3.66 3.07
C PHE A 109 15.02 -3.80 3.73
N HIS A 110 14.17 -4.66 3.19
CA HIS A 110 12.83 -4.97 3.70
C HIS A 110 12.73 -6.41 4.23
N ASN A 111 13.82 -7.16 4.23
CA ASN A 111 13.77 -8.60 4.50
C ASN A 111 13.66 -8.87 6.02
N LEU A 112 12.50 -9.34 6.49
CA LEU A 112 12.24 -9.53 7.92
C LEU A 112 13.19 -10.55 8.57
N ILE A 113 13.49 -11.67 7.89
CA ILE A 113 14.38 -12.69 8.44
C ILE A 113 15.81 -12.17 8.57
N LYS A 114 16.31 -11.42 7.58
CA LYS A 114 17.63 -10.78 7.67
C LYS A 114 17.71 -9.74 8.78
N ILE A 115 16.65 -8.94 8.97
CA ILE A 115 16.63 -7.99 10.08
C ILE A 115 16.60 -8.74 11.41
N LEU A 116 15.80 -9.80 11.54
CA LEU A 116 15.73 -10.63 12.74
C LEU A 116 17.10 -11.25 13.09
N GLU A 117 17.77 -11.85 12.10
CA GLU A 117 19.11 -12.41 12.26
C GLU A 117 20.14 -11.35 12.66
N TYR A 118 20.03 -10.13 12.12
CA TYR A 118 20.89 -9.01 12.50
C TYR A 118 20.70 -8.62 13.98
N ILE A 119 19.46 -8.60 14.47
CA ILE A 119 19.17 -8.17 15.84
C ILE A 119 19.32 -9.28 16.89
N GLU A 120 19.29 -10.56 16.48
CA GLU A 120 19.34 -11.73 17.37
C GLU A 120 20.45 -11.66 18.44
N PRO A 121 21.70 -11.23 18.14
CA PRO A 121 22.75 -11.12 19.15
C PRO A 121 22.45 -10.08 20.26
N PHE A 122 21.65 -9.05 19.96
CA PHE A 122 21.35 -7.97 20.90
C PHE A 122 20.18 -8.26 21.84
N ILE A 123 19.35 -9.26 21.52
CA ILE A 123 18.12 -9.61 22.26
C ILE A 123 18.18 -11.04 22.83
N ARG A 124 19.38 -11.59 23.01
CA ARG A 124 19.59 -12.99 23.43
C ARG A 124 18.98 -13.28 24.80
N ASP A 125 19.03 -12.32 25.72
CA ASP A 125 18.48 -12.48 27.07
C ASP A 125 16.95 -12.60 27.07
N GLU A 126 16.28 -11.85 26.20
CA GLU A 126 14.84 -11.95 25.97
C GLU A 126 14.50 -13.27 25.28
N ILE A 127 15.24 -13.66 24.23
CA ILE A 127 15.06 -14.95 23.53
C ILE A 127 15.19 -16.13 24.49
N ASN A 128 16.20 -16.15 25.37
CA ASN A 128 16.41 -17.24 26.34
C ASN A 128 15.24 -17.39 27.34
N THR A 129 14.40 -16.37 27.48
CA THR A 129 13.20 -16.45 28.32
C THR A 129 12.13 -17.33 27.67
N ASP A 130 12.03 -17.31 26.34
CA ASP A 130 11.06 -18.08 25.55
C ASP A 130 11.59 -18.42 24.15
N GLU A 131 12.48 -19.40 24.10
CA GLU A 131 13.14 -19.82 22.87
C GLU A 131 12.15 -20.41 21.85
N ASP A 132 11.11 -21.10 22.33
CA ASP A 132 10.09 -21.71 21.47
C ASP A 132 9.26 -20.63 20.73
N ALA A 133 8.88 -19.54 21.42
CA ALA A 133 8.20 -18.41 20.78
C ALA A 133 9.09 -17.72 19.73
N TYR A 134 10.39 -17.58 20.02
CA TYR A 134 11.37 -17.06 19.06
C TYR A 134 11.48 -17.94 17.81
N LEU A 135 11.64 -19.26 17.99
CA LEU A 135 11.76 -20.21 16.89
C LEU A 135 10.48 -20.26 16.04
N TRP A 136 9.31 -20.17 16.68
CA TRP A 136 8.02 -20.08 15.97
C TRP A 136 7.93 -18.81 15.11
N MET A 137 8.28 -17.64 15.66
CA MET A 137 8.29 -16.38 14.92
C MET A 137 9.30 -16.44 13.76
N LYS A 138 10.48 -17.01 14.00
CA LYS A 138 11.52 -17.17 12.96
C LYS A 138 11.03 -18.04 11.82
N ALA A 139 10.44 -19.19 12.11
CA ALA A 139 9.88 -20.08 11.11
C ALA A 139 8.74 -19.43 10.30
N LEU A 140 7.91 -18.60 10.93
CA LEU A 140 6.89 -17.80 10.23
C LEU A 140 7.52 -16.78 9.26
N PHE A 141 8.62 -16.12 9.65
CA PHE A 141 9.35 -15.22 8.75
C PHE A 141 10.06 -15.97 7.61
N GLU A 142 10.57 -17.17 7.87
CA GLU A 142 11.16 -18.03 6.84
C GLU A 142 10.11 -18.45 5.78
N ASP A 143 8.87 -18.76 6.21
CA ASP A 143 7.75 -19.06 5.30
C ASP A 143 7.26 -17.82 4.52
N MET A 144 7.23 -16.65 5.17
CA MET A 144 6.89 -15.37 4.53
C MET A 144 7.94 -14.91 3.49
N ASN A 145 9.21 -15.19 3.73
CA ASN A 145 10.34 -14.69 2.93
C ASN A 145 10.26 -14.99 1.41
N PRO A 146 9.97 -16.22 0.93
CA PRO A 146 9.81 -16.47 -0.50
C PRO A 146 8.62 -15.73 -1.13
N ILE A 147 7.63 -15.31 -0.32
CA ILE A 147 6.42 -14.61 -0.77
C ILE A 147 6.67 -13.10 -0.86
N ASP A 148 7.23 -12.49 0.20
CA ASP A 148 7.25 -11.02 0.33
C ASP A 148 8.55 -10.42 0.92
N LYS A 149 9.71 -11.01 0.64
CA LYS A 149 11.01 -10.47 1.12
C LYS A 149 11.28 -9.00 0.75
N ASP A 150 10.72 -8.53 -0.37
CA ASP A 150 10.93 -7.19 -0.93
C ASP A 150 9.79 -6.22 -0.58
N SER A 151 8.79 -6.67 0.20
CA SER A 151 7.59 -5.92 0.56
C SER A 151 6.69 -5.57 -0.63
N ASP A 152 6.69 -6.32 -1.73
CA ASP A 152 5.96 -5.98 -2.94
C ASP A 152 4.65 -6.77 -3.14
N ALA A 153 4.55 -7.99 -2.63
CA ALA A 153 3.48 -8.92 -2.99
C ALA A 153 2.08 -8.43 -2.59
N PHE A 154 1.99 -7.73 -1.47
CA PHE A 154 0.73 -7.17 -0.96
C PHE A 154 0.47 -5.73 -1.45
N ARG A 155 1.38 -5.17 -2.25
CA ARG A 155 1.26 -3.80 -2.77
C ARG A 155 0.96 -3.76 -4.25
N TYR A 156 1.41 -4.74 -5.01
CA TYR A 156 1.29 -4.79 -6.46
C TYR A 156 0.84 -6.19 -6.91
N PRO A 157 0.05 -6.29 -7.99
CA PRO A 157 -0.45 -7.59 -8.44
C PRO A 157 0.63 -8.47 -9.08
N PHE A 158 1.67 -7.85 -9.61
CA PHE A 158 2.76 -8.54 -10.28
C PHE A 158 4.06 -7.74 -10.31
N LYS A 159 5.14 -8.42 -10.69
CA LYS A 159 6.40 -7.81 -11.10
C LYS A 159 6.65 -8.00 -12.60
N ILE A 160 7.40 -7.07 -13.18
CA ILE A 160 7.85 -7.14 -14.57
C ILE A 160 9.23 -7.80 -14.59
N GLU A 161 9.35 -8.91 -15.29
CA GLU A 161 10.62 -9.60 -15.54
C GLU A 161 11.15 -9.22 -16.92
N ILE A 162 12.47 -9.03 -17.00
CA ILE A 162 13.17 -8.66 -18.24
C ILE A 162 14.03 -9.84 -18.65
N ARG A 163 13.74 -10.41 -19.82
CA ARG A 163 14.56 -11.41 -20.49
C ARG A 163 15.32 -10.75 -21.63
N LYS A 164 16.58 -11.12 -21.81
CA LYS A 164 17.32 -10.74 -23.01
C LYS A 164 17.02 -11.79 -24.08
N ASP A 165 16.61 -11.34 -25.25
CA ASP A 165 16.56 -12.19 -26.42
C ASP A 165 18.01 -12.60 -26.78
N GLU A 166 18.28 -13.91 -26.79
CA GLU A 166 19.61 -14.45 -27.04
C GLU A 166 20.06 -14.27 -28.50
N VAL A 167 19.12 -14.04 -29.42
CA VAL A 167 19.37 -13.96 -30.87
C VAL A 167 19.52 -12.52 -31.33
N TRP A 168 18.63 -11.62 -30.88
CA TRP A 168 18.59 -10.23 -31.36
C TRP A 168 19.12 -9.22 -30.34
N GLY A 169 19.30 -9.62 -29.08
CA GLY A 169 19.75 -8.75 -28.00
C GLY A 169 18.68 -7.79 -27.46
N ASP A 170 17.46 -7.84 -28.00
CA ASP A 170 16.33 -7.03 -27.57
C ASP A 170 15.80 -7.47 -26.19
N LYS A 171 15.31 -6.52 -25.41
CA LYS A 171 14.69 -6.79 -24.10
C LYS A 171 13.25 -7.22 -24.31
N GLN A 172 12.93 -8.45 -23.89
CA GLN A 172 11.57 -8.96 -23.77
C GLN A 172 11.08 -8.79 -22.34
N TYR A 173 9.86 -8.30 -22.18
CA TYR A 173 9.21 -8.08 -20.89
C TYR A 173 8.12 -9.13 -20.68
N THR A 174 8.04 -9.68 -19.48
CA THR A 174 6.98 -10.61 -19.05
C THR A 174 6.44 -10.22 -17.69
N ILE A 175 5.21 -10.61 -17.40
CA ILE A 175 4.60 -10.45 -16.08
C ILE A 175 4.82 -11.72 -15.27
N LYS A 176 5.18 -11.55 -14.00
CA LYS A 176 5.11 -12.60 -12.98
C LYS A 176 4.19 -12.15 -11.85
N LYS A 177 3.02 -12.79 -11.75
CA LYS A 177 2.06 -12.57 -10.67
C LYS A 177 2.70 -12.96 -9.33
N PHE A 178 2.34 -12.25 -8.25
CA PHE A 178 2.79 -12.64 -6.90
C PHE A 178 1.99 -13.83 -6.35
N PHE A 179 0.72 -13.90 -6.71
CA PHE A 179 -0.17 -14.99 -6.32
C PHE A 179 -0.71 -15.66 -7.58
N GLU A 180 -0.39 -16.95 -7.74
CA GLU A 180 -0.87 -17.80 -8.81
C GLU A 180 -1.77 -18.88 -8.21
N GLY A 181 -2.91 -19.13 -8.86
CA GLY A 181 -3.94 -20.02 -8.36
C GLY A 181 -4.77 -19.39 -7.24
N GLN A 182 -6.06 -19.72 -7.22
CA GLN A 182 -6.97 -19.28 -6.19
C GLN A 182 -6.55 -19.86 -4.83
N LYS A 183 -6.46 -19.02 -3.81
CA LYS A 183 -6.17 -19.42 -2.42
C LYS A 183 -7.24 -18.86 -1.48
N HIS A 184 -7.63 -19.66 -0.48
CA HIS A 184 -8.64 -19.29 0.52
C HIS A 184 -7.98 -19.01 1.86
N ILE A 185 -7.46 -17.80 2.06
CA ILE A 185 -6.66 -17.43 3.23
C ILE A 185 -7.53 -17.34 4.47
N ASN A 186 -7.13 -18.03 5.55
CA ASN A 186 -7.75 -17.92 6.86
C ASN A 186 -7.38 -16.57 7.51
N LEU A 187 -8.28 -15.58 7.42
CA LEU A 187 -8.01 -14.21 7.85
C LEU A 187 -7.80 -14.11 9.37
N ILE A 188 -8.54 -14.90 10.16
CA ILE A 188 -8.38 -14.94 11.62
C ILE A 188 -7.00 -15.49 11.99
N ALA A 189 -6.58 -16.60 11.37
CA ALA A 189 -5.26 -17.16 11.63
C ALA A 189 -4.15 -16.20 11.17
N PHE A 190 -4.33 -15.56 10.01
CA PHE A 190 -3.42 -14.54 9.51
C PHE A 190 -3.24 -13.39 10.51
N ALA A 191 -4.32 -12.74 10.92
CA ALA A 191 -4.28 -11.58 11.82
C ALA A 191 -3.68 -11.94 13.18
N ASN A 192 -4.13 -13.03 13.80
CA ASN A 192 -3.61 -13.45 15.11
C ASN A 192 -2.11 -13.73 15.08
N LYS A 193 -1.59 -14.35 14.01
CA LYS A 193 -0.13 -14.55 13.86
C LYS A 193 0.61 -13.21 13.84
N MET A 194 0.10 -12.21 13.11
CA MET A 194 0.72 -10.88 13.07
C MET A 194 0.70 -10.19 14.42
N GLU A 195 -0.41 -10.29 15.16
CA GLU A 195 -0.55 -9.68 16.48
C GLU A 195 0.38 -10.30 17.51
N ILE A 196 0.48 -11.63 17.53
CA ILE A 196 1.40 -12.36 18.40
C ILE A 196 2.85 -11.95 18.09
N VAL A 197 3.24 -11.93 16.82
CA VAL A 197 4.61 -11.51 16.43
C VAL A 197 4.86 -10.06 16.84
N PHE A 198 3.91 -9.16 16.63
CA PHE A 198 4.09 -7.75 16.98
C PHE A 198 4.27 -7.57 18.50
N ASP A 199 3.51 -8.30 19.34
CA ASP A 199 3.65 -8.29 20.80
C ASP A 199 5.02 -8.85 21.23
N ILE A 200 5.48 -9.96 20.64
CA ILE A 200 6.83 -10.50 20.84
C ILE A 200 7.89 -9.43 20.54
N LEU A 201 7.83 -8.79 19.37
CA LEU A 201 8.78 -7.75 18.97
C LEU A 201 8.70 -6.50 19.88
N CYS A 202 7.51 -6.14 20.37
CA CYS A 202 7.36 -5.09 21.37
C CYS A 202 8.08 -5.44 22.67
N SER A 203 7.99 -6.69 23.15
CA SER A 203 8.73 -7.12 24.34
C SER A 203 10.24 -7.06 24.14
N TYR A 204 10.75 -7.45 22.98
CA TYR A 204 12.17 -7.31 22.64
C TYR A 204 12.62 -5.85 22.58
N TYR A 205 11.80 -4.98 21.98
CA TYR A 205 12.05 -3.55 21.95
C TYR A 205 12.13 -2.94 23.36
N GLU A 206 11.27 -3.38 24.27
CA GLU A 206 11.19 -2.90 25.65
C GLU A 206 12.16 -3.60 26.61
N ASN A 207 12.98 -4.55 26.13
CA ASN A 207 13.84 -5.43 26.93
C ASN A 207 13.05 -6.19 28.03
N LYS A 208 11.81 -6.59 27.72
CA LYS A 208 10.93 -7.32 28.64
C LYS A 208 11.09 -8.82 28.45
N LYS A 209 11.40 -9.52 29.54
CA LYS A 209 11.42 -10.98 29.61
C LYS A 209 10.00 -11.51 29.79
N LYS A 210 9.35 -11.86 28.68
CA LYS A 210 7.95 -12.33 28.63
C LYS A 210 7.88 -13.71 27.97
N ARG A 211 6.98 -14.56 28.46
CA ARG A 211 6.62 -15.84 27.83
C ARG A 211 5.28 -15.71 27.12
N TYR A 212 5.11 -16.46 26.05
CA TYR A 212 3.93 -16.45 25.19
C TYR A 212 3.36 -17.86 25.10
N GLU A 213 2.04 -17.97 25.03
CA GLU A 213 1.35 -19.26 24.91
C GLU A 213 0.38 -19.27 23.72
N GLU A 214 -0.05 -18.08 23.30
CA GLU A 214 -1.01 -17.86 22.23
C GLU A 214 -0.54 -18.42 20.89
N TYR A 215 0.77 -18.34 20.61
CA TYR A 215 1.37 -18.83 19.37
C TYR A 215 1.16 -20.34 19.16
N LYS A 216 1.02 -21.12 20.24
CA LYS A 216 0.85 -22.58 20.20
C LYS A 216 -0.45 -23.02 19.54
N LYS A 217 -1.41 -22.10 19.35
CA LYS A 217 -2.67 -22.34 18.63
C LYS A 217 -2.50 -22.30 17.11
N TYR A 218 -1.37 -21.79 16.62
CA TYR A 218 -1.16 -21.50 15.20
C TYR A 218 0.10 -22.20 14.69
N ASN A 219 0.01 -22.76 13.49
CA ASN A 219 1.20 -23.20 12.74
C ASN A 219 1.95 -21.97 12.17
N THR A 220 3.13 -22.23 11.59
CA THR A 220 4.00 -21.18 11.04
C THR A 220 3.79 -20.93 9.54
N VAL A 221 2.75 -21.52 8.93
CA VAL A 221 2.41 -21.24 7.52
C VAL A 221 1.82 -19.83 7.47
N PHE A 222 2.49 -18.92 6.77
CA PHE A 222 2.13 -17.50 6.71
C PHE A 222 0.77 -17.28 6.05
N LEU A 223 0.56 -17.87 4.87
CA LEU A 223 -0.70 -17.84 4.13
C LEU A 223 -1.42 -19.17 4.27
N GLU A 224 -1.89 -19.46 5.49
CA GLU A 224 -2.67 -20.66 5.81
C GLU A 224 -4.05 -20.61 5.14
N GLU A 225 -4.42 -21.70 4.47
CA GLU A 225 -5.73 -21.84 3.84
C GLU A 225 -6.77 -22.47 4.77
N GLY A 226 -8.04 -22.13 4.58
CA GLY A 226 -9.18 -22.68 5.34
C GLY A 226 -9.79 -21.68 6.31
N GLY A 227 -10.29 -22.15 7.46
CA GLY A 227 -11.04 -21.31 8.41
C GLY A 227 -12.54 -21.20 8.09
N GLU A 228 -13.25 -20.36 8.83
CA GLU A 228 -14.67 -20.11 8.63
C GLU A 228 -14.92 -19.29 7.36
N TYR A 229 -15.98 -19.61 6.62
CA TYR A 229 -16.25 -19.02 5.29
C TYR A 229 -16.30 -17.49 5.29
N TYR A 230 -16.96 -16.88 6.27
CA TYR A 230 -17.07 -15.41 6.40
C TYR A 230 -15.84 -14.74 7.04
N CYS A 231 -14.78 -15.52 7.24
CA CYS A 231 -13.50 -15.11 7.78
C CYS A 231 -12.36 -15.55 6.85
N GLN A 232 -12.68 -15.77 5.56
CA GLN A 232 -11.73 -16.10 4.50
C GLN A 232 -11.54 -14.92 3.56
N SER A 233 -10.31 -14.72 3.10
CA SER A 233 -9.97 -13.85 1.99
C SER A 233 -9.51 -14.68 0.81
N VAL A 234 -10.11 -14.47 -0.36
CA VAL A 234 -9.75 -15.19 -1.58
C VAL A 234 -8.82 -14.34 -2.44
N ILE A 235 -7.66 -14.90 -2.79
CA ILE A 235 -6.62 -14.22 -3.59
C ILE A 235 -6.17 -15.09 -4.75
N GLY A 236 -5.40 -14.51 -5.68
CA GLY A 236 -4.77 -15.25 -6.78
C GLY A 236 -5.74 -15.62 -7.90
N TYR A 237 -6.85 -14.88 -8.04
CA TYR A 237 -7.78 -15.04 -9.14
C TYR A 237 -7.10 -14.89 -10.51
N ASP A 238 -7.50 -15.73 -11.46
CA ASP A 238 -7.05 -15.65 -12.85
C ASP A 238 -8.08 -14.89 -13.70
N TYR A 239 -8.34 -13.63 -13.33
CA TYR A 239 -9.10 -12.74 -14.19
C TYR A 239 -8.21 -12.23 -15.31
N SER A 240 -8.65 -12.34 -16.56
CA SER A 240 -7.86 -11.98 -17.74
C SER A 240 -7.64 -10.47 -17.92
N LYS A 241 -8.38 -9.62 -17.19
CA LYS A 241 -8.36 -8.16 -17.37
C LYS A 241 -8.31 -7.29 -16.11
N ALA A 242 -8.38 -7.85 -14.89
CA ALA A 242 -8.49 -7.06 -13.66
C ALA A 242 -7.30 -7.31 -12.72
N PHE A 243 -6.09 -6.89 -13.12
CA PHE A 243 -4.91 -7.10 -12.29
C PHE A 243 -4.93 -6.17 -11.06
N TYR A 244 -5.37 -4.92 -11.25
CA TYR A 244 -5.24 -3.88 -10.23
C TYR A 244 -6.50 -3.70 -9.38
N GLY A 245 -7.70 -3.89 -9.97
CA GLY A 245 -9.00 -3.56 -9.35
C GLY A 245 -9.17 -3.98 -7.87
N PRO A 246 -8.96 -5.26 -7.49
CA PRO A 246 -9.10 -5.68 -6.10
C PRO A 246 -8.16 -4.95 -5.14
N MET A 247 -6.91 -4.70 -5.55
CA MET A 247 -5.96 -3.94 -4.73
C MET A 247 -6.32 -2.46 -4.68
N VAL A 248 -6.69 -1.83 -5.82
CA VAL A 248 -7.15 -0.43 -5.86
C VAL A 248 -8.27 -0.23 -4.86
N LYS A 249 -9.33 -1.04 -4.96
CA LYS A 249 -10.49 -0.99 -4.07
C LYS A 249 -10.09 -1.17 -2.60
N GLY A 250 -9.30 -2.21 -2.29
CA GLY A 250 -8.87 -2.47 -0.92
C GLY A 250 -8.11 -1.28 -0.33
N TYR A 251 -7.11 -0.76 -1.05
CA TYR A 251 -6.28 0.34 -0.58
C TYR A 251 -7.06 1.67 -0.46
N SER A 252 -7.90 2.03 -1.45
CA SER A 252 -8.64 3.29 -1.43
C SER A 252 -9.71 3.30 -0.32
N GLU A 253 -10.53 2.26 -0.22
CA GLU A 253 -11.58 2.19 0.80
C GLU A 253 -11.00 2.03 2.22
N SER A 254 -9.89 1.31 2.39
CA SER A 254 -9.18 1.25 3.69
C SER A 254 -8.63 2.62 4.10
N ALA A 255 -8.14 3.40 3.14
CA ALA A 255 -7.67 4.76 3.40
C ALA A 255 -8.83 5.69 3.79
N GLU A 256 -9.95 5.59 3.09
CA GLU A 256 -11.18 6.33 3.39
C GLU A 256 -11.69 6.00 4.79
N TYR A 257 -11.75 4.72 5.17
CA TYR A 257 -12.16 4.31 6.51
C TYR A 257 -11.29 4.94 7.60
N LEU A 258 -9.96 4.96 7.43
CA LEU A 258 -9.06 5.63 8.38
C LEU A 258 -9.26 7.16 8.39
N GLY A 259 -9.57 7.75 7.24
CA GLY A 259 -9.91 9.17 7.12
C GLY A 259 -11.19 9.52 7.88
N ASP A 260 -12.23 8.70 7.74
CA ASP A 260 -13.50 8.86 8.46
C ASP A 260 -13.32 8.76 9.98
N LEU A 261 -12.47 7.85 10.45
CA LEU A 261 -12.10 7.78 11.87
C LEU A 261 -11.44 9.09 12.35
N ILE A 262 -10.50 9.64 11.56
CA ILE A 262 -9.86 10.92 11.88
C ILE A 262 -10.88 12.07 11.90
N ILE A 263 -11.80 12.11 10.93
CA ILE A 263 -12.86 13.14 10.87
C ILE A 263 -13.77 13.06 12.10
N GLY A 264 -14.16 11.84 12.48
CA GLY A 264 -15.00 11.57 13.66
C GLY A 264 -14.34 11.92 14.99
N ASP A 265 -13.02 11.73 15.12
CA ASP A 265 -12.23 12.22 16.26
C ASP A 265 -10.85 12.72 15.79
N SER A 266 -10.68 14.04 15.77
CA SER A 266 -9.43 14.70 15.37
C SER A 266 -8.17 14.26 16.14
N LYS A 267 -8.30 13.62 17.32
CA LYS A 267 -7.15 13.06 18.05
C LYS A 267 -6.58 11.81 17.36
N LEU A 268 -7.42 11.08 16.63
CA LEU A 268 -7.02 9.87 15.92
C LEU A 268 -6.04 10.14 14.78
N LYS A 269 -5.86 11.40 14.35
CA LYS A 269 -4.78 11.78 13.42
C LYS A 269 -3.40 11.35 13.91
N GLU A 270 -3.16 11.36 15.22
CA GLU A 270 -1.87 10.93 15.80
C GLU A 270 -1.63 9.43 15.61
N THR A 271 -2.69 8.66 15.35
CA THR A 271 -2.61 7.21 15.09
C THR A 271 -2.77 6.89 13.61
N TYR A 272 -3.71 7.50 12.90
CA TYR A 272 -4.08 7.02 11.55
C TYR A 272 -3.58 7.90 10.41
N PHE A 273 -3.00 9.08 10.66
CA PHE A 273 -2.58 9.98 9.58
C PHE A 273 -1.56 9.34 8.62
N PHE A 274 -0.47 8.76 9.15
CA PHE A 274 0.56 8.15 8.30
C PHE A 274 0.06 6.89 7.56
N PRO A 275 -0.63 5.94 8.21
CA PRO A 275 -1.26 4.81 7.51
C PRO A 275 -2.26 5.25 6.44
N MET A 276 -3.17 6.20 6.74
CA MET A 276 -4.13 6.75 5.77
C MET A 276 -3.42 7.34 4.55
N CYS A 277 -2.43 8.22 4.77
CA CYS A 277 -1.67 8.84 3.68
C CYS A 277 -0.98 7.79 2.81
N TYR A 278 -0.39 6.76 3.44
CA TYR A 278 0.27 5.70 2.69
C TYR A 278 -0.73 4.86 1.88
N LEU A 279 -1.86 4.46 2.46
CA LEU A 279 -2.87 3.65 1.78
C LEU A 279 -3.40 4.38 0.54
N TYR A 280 -3.78 5.65 0.68
CA TYR A 280 -4.17 6.49 -0.45
C TYR A 280 -3.05 6.62 -1.48
N ARG A 281 -1.82 6.91 -1.03
CA ARG A 281 -0.68 7.05 -1.93
C ARG A 281 -0.37 5.73 -2.67
N ASN A 282 -0.65 4.57 -2.10
CA ASN A 282 -0.52 3.29 -2.81
C ASN A 282 -1.70 3.07 -3.77
N ALA A 283 -2.92 3.40 -3.37
CA ALA A 283 -4.11 3.34 -4.23
C ALA A 283 -3.91 4.18 -5.51
N LEU A 284 -3.50 5.45 -5.38
CA LEU A 284 -3.25 6.31 -6.53
C LEU A 284 -2.12 5.78 -7.44
N GLU A 285 -1.08 5.16 -6.87
CA GLU A 285 -0.05 4.51 -7.70
C GLU A 285 -0.66 3.36 -8.50
N LEU A 286 -1.52 2.55 -7.87
CA LEU A 286 -2.18 1.42 -8.52
C LEU A 286 -3.16 1.89 -9.59
N GLU A 287 -3.98 2.91 -9.33
CA GLU A 287 -4.92 3.49 -10.29
C GLU A 287 -4.20 4.05 -11.52
N LEU A 288 -3.12 4.83 -11.34
CA LEU A 288 -2.32 5.32 -12.47
C LEU A 288 -1.70 4.15 -13.26
N LYS A 289 -1.22 3.12 -12.56
CA LYS A 289 -0.67 1.93 -13.22
C LYS A 289 -1.74 1.14 -13.96
N GLN A 290 -2.96 1.07 -13.42
CA GLN A 290 -4.11 0.43 -14.03
C GLN A 290 -4.47 1.12 -15.34
N ILE A 291 -4.74 2.44 -15.30
CA ILE A 291 -5.08 3.22 -16.49
C ILE A 291 -3.99 3.09 -17.58
N TRP A 292 -2.71 3.13 -17.20
CA TRP A 292 -1.62 2.91 -18.16
C TRP A 292 -1.61 1.50 -18.75
N PHE A 293 -1.83 0.49 -17.91
CA PHE A 293 -1.55 -0.90 -18.26
C PHE A 293 -2.76 -1.62 -18.87
N GLU A 294 -3.97 -1.24 -18.49
CA GLU A 294 -5.23 -1.85 -18.94
C GLU A 294 -5.81 -1.00 -20.08
N GLU A 295 -5.86 0.34 -19.92
CA GLU A 295 -6.63 1.22 -20.81
C GLU A 295 -5.85 1.92 -21.93
N CYS A 296 -4.64 2.41 -21.69
CA CYS A 296 -3.93 3.21 -22.70
C CYS A 296 -3.57 2.39 -23.95
N ALA A 297 -3.79 2.90 -25.16
CA ALA A 297 -3.71 2.18 -26.45
C ALA A 297 -2.28 1.81 -26.92
N PHE A 298 -1.54 1.02 -26.12
CA PHE A 298 -0.17 0.57 -26.37
C PHE A 298 -0.04 -0.96 -26.33
N GLY A 299 0.91 -1.50 -27.10
CA GLY A 299 1.21 -2.93 -27.07
C GLY A 299 1.83 -3.38 -25.74
N PHE A 300 1.60 -4.65 -25.35
CA PHE A 300 2.03 -5.23 -24.08
C PHE A 300 3.51 -4.98 -23.72
N GLN A 301 4.42 -5.16 -24.70
CA GLN A 301 5.86 -4.94 -24.49
C GLN A 301 6.18 -3.47 -24.18
N GLU A 302 5.50 -2.53 -24.82
CA GLU A 302 5.69 -1.10 -24.55
C GLU A 302 5.10 -0.72 -23.19
N ARG A 303 3.89 -1.21 -22.86
CA ARG A 303 3.26 -1.04 -21.55
C ARG A 303 4.20 -1.49 -20.43
N CYS A 304 4.76 -2.69 -20.53
CA CYS A 304 5.73 -3.21 -19.55
C CYS A 304 7.04 -2.39 -19.50
N LYS A 305 7.58 -2.00 -20.66
CA LYS A 305 8.84 -1.24 -20.75
C LYS A 305 8.73 0.14 -20.11
N LYS A 306 7.64 0.86 -20.33
CA LYS A 306 7.45 2.19 -19.72
C LYS A 306 7.14 2.06 -18.22
N LEU A 307 6.27 1.11 -17.84
CA LEU A 307 5.92 0.87 -16.43
C LEU A 307 7.13 0.46 -15.57
N SER A 308 8.03 -0.38 -16.09
CA SER A 308 9.28 -0.75 -15.37
C SER A 308 10.25 0.43 -15.17
N LYS A 309 10.16 1.49 -15.99
CA LYS A 309 11.00 2.69 -15.89
C LYS A 309 10.43 3.80 -15.02
N SER A 310 9.10 3.85 -14.85
CA SER A 310 8.44 4.88 -14.04
C SER A 310 8.66 4.66 -12.53
N LYS A 311 8.92 3.42 -12.11
CA LYS A 311 9.07 3.02 -10.69
C LYS A 311 7.84 3.44 -9.87
N HIS A 312 8.00 4.40 -8.97
CA HIS A 312 6.97 4.90 -8.05
C HIS A 312 6.62 6.38 -8.30
N SER A 313 7.14 6.98 -9.38
CA SER A 313 6.98 8.42 -9.64
C SER A 313 5.63 8.70 -10.28
N PHE A 314 4.82 9.48 -9.57
CA PHE A 314 3.50 9.91 -10.00
C PHE A 314 3.56 10.76 -11.26
N GLU A 315 4.51 11.70 -11.30
CA GLU A 315 4.74 12.55 -12.48
C GLU A 315 5.07 11.72 -13.73
N LYS A 316 5.93 10.70 -13.60
CA LYS A 316 6.24 9.81 -14.74
C LYS A 316 5.04 9.00 -15.20
N LEU A 317 4.26 8.46 -14.25
CA LEU A 317 3.05 7.68 -14.57
C LEU A 317 2.00 8.58 -15.24
N TRP A 318 1.76 9.77 -14.69
CA TRP A 318 0.83 10.74 -15.26
C TRP A 318 1.21 11.15 -16.67
N ASN A 319 2.48 11.50 -16.91
CA ASN A 319 2.95 11.87 -18.25
C ASN A 319 2.81 10.74 -19.28
N MET A 320 2.77 9.48 -18.84
CA MET A 320 2.51 8.35 -19.73
C MET A 320 1.03 8.23 -20.12
N ILE A 321 0.11 8.68 -19.27
CA ILE A 321 -1.34 8.55 -19.42
C ILE A 321 -1.95 9.79 -20.08
N ASN A 322 -1.45 10.98 -19.74
CA ASN A 322 -2.10 12.26 -20.03
C ASN A 322 -2.41 12.48 -21.51
N GLU A 323 -1.47 12.14 -22.42
CA GLU A 323 -1.69 12.29 -23.86
C GLU A 323 -2.88 11.45 -24.37
N ASP A 324 -3.03 10.22 -23.88
CA ASP A 324 -4.10 9.33 -24.30
C ASP A 324 -5.42 9.73 -23.63
N LEU A 325 -5.37 10.09 -22.35
CA LEU A 325 -6.53 10.62 -21.61
C LEU A 325 -7.14 11.85 -22.30
N ILE A 326 -6.32 12.78 -22.80
CA ILE A 326 -6.80 13.95 -23.55
C ILE A 326 -7.56 13.54 -24.83
N ARG A 327 -7.20 12.43 -25.48
CA ARG A 327 -7.94 11.94 -26.66
C ARG A 327 -9.32 11.40 -26.32
N HIS A 328 -9.52 10.92 -25.09
CA HIS A 328 -10.83 10.48 -24.60
C HIS A 328 -11.70 11.64 -24.09
N SER A 329 -11.15 12.86 -23.95
CA SER A 329 -11.91 14.03 -23.48
C SER A 329 -12.98 14.49 -24.49
N GLN A 330 -14.17 14.86 -23.99
CA GLN A 330 -15.32 15.27 -24.82
C GLN A 330 -15.41 16.80 -25.01
N GLY A 331 -14.53 17.59 -24.37
CA GLY A 331 -14.50 19.03 -24.52
C GLY A 331 -13.52 19.77 -23.59
N GLU A 332 -13.58 21.11 -23.60
CA GLU A 332 -12.70 21.96 -22.80
C GLU A 332 -12.93 21.84 -21.28
N GLY A 333 -14.13 21.42 -20.86
CA GLY A 333 -14.43 21.13 -19.44
C GLY A 333 -13.57 19.99 -18.91
N ASP A 334 -13.58 18.84 -19.59
CA ASP A 334 -12.77 17.67 -19.24
C ASP A 334 -11.28 18.00 -19.24
N LYS A 335 -10.79 18.71 -20.27
CA LYS A 335 -9.39 19.16 -20.33
C LYS A 335 -8.99 20.04 -19.15
N SER A 336 -9.91 20.89 -18.69
CA SER A 336 -9.69 21.73 -17.51
C SER A 336 -9.57 20.88 -16.25
N VAL A 337 -10.44 19.89 -16.07
CA VAL A 337 -10.38 18.95 -14.94
C VAL A 337 -9.10 18.12 -14.98
N ILE A 338 -8.70 17.60 -16.14
CA ILE A 338 -7.44 16.86 -16.32
C ILE A 338 -6.25 17.75 -15.89
N THR A 339 -6.28 19.03 -16.25
CA THR A 339 -5.27 20.00 -15.81
C THR A 339 -5.29 20.21 -14.29
N TYR A 340 -6.45 20.15 -13.64
CA TYR A 340 -6.55 20.21 -12.18
C TYR A 340 -5.99 18.94 -11.55
N ALA A 341 -6.34 17.76 -12.06
CA ALA A 341 -5.81 16.48 -11.60
C ALA A 341 -4.27 16.42 -11.70
N GLU A 342 -3.68 16.95 -12.79
CA GLU A 342 -2.23 17.08 -12.92
C GLU A 342 -1.61 17.86 -11.74
N ARG A 343 -2.25 18.93 -11.27
CA ARG A 343 -1.78 19.69 -10.11
C ARG A 343 -1.79 18.85 -8.83
N TYR A 344 -2.78 17.96 -8.66
CA TYR A 344 -2.82 17.04 -7.52
C TYR A 344 -1.64 16.07 -7.57
N ILE A 345 -1.44 15.42 -8.72
CA ILE A 345 -0.34 14.48 -8.98
C ILE A 345 1.01 15.14 -8.69
N LEU A 346 1.25 16.35 -9.19
CA LEU A 346 2.51 17.07 -9.00
C LEU A 346 2.75 17.45 -7.52
N GLN A 347 1.70 17.84 -6.79
CA GLN A 347 1.81 18.16 -5.36
C GLN A 347 2.12 16.91 -4.52
N ILE A 348 1.47 15.78 -4.81
CA ILE A 348 1.75 14.51 -4.13
C ILE A 348 3.16 14.02 -4.47
N ASN A 349 3.59 14.12 -5.74
CA ASN A 349 4.95 13.78 -6.15
C ASN A 349 6.00 14.65 -5.45
N ALA A 350 5.73 15.95 -5.27
CA ALA A 350 6.62 16.85 -4.54
C ALA A 350 6.70 16.50 -3.04
N LEU A 351 5.61 15.97 -2.46
CA LEU A 351 5.55 15.57 -1.06
C LEU A 351 6.20 14.20 -0.82
N ASP A 352 5.94 13.20 -1.68
CA ASP A 352 6.46 11.82 -1.56
C ASP A 352 6.74 11.15 -2.93
N SER A 353 7.79 11.60 -3.62
CA SER A 353 8.20 11.03 -4.91
C SER A 353 8.74 9.58 -4.84
N SER A 354 9.09 9.09 -3.65
CA SER A 354 9.79 7.80 -3.48
C SER A 354 8.97 6.74 -2.75
N SER A 355 7.69 7.00 -2.46
CA SER A 355 6.86 6.10 -1.64
C SER A 355 7.51 5.84 -0.28
N SER A 356 8.10 6.82 0.37
CA SER A 356 8.88 6.60 1.61
C SER A 356 8.44 7.49 2.75
N VAL A 357 8.02 8.71 2.44
CA VAL A 357 7.73 9.75 3.44
C VAL A 357 6.63 9.33 4.41
N PHE A 358 5.60 8.64 3.91
CA PHE A 358 4.50 8.17 4.77
C PHE A 358 4.76 6.81 5.43
N ARG A 359 5.81 6.10 5.02
CA ARG A 359 6.11 4.73 5.50
C ARG A 359 7.18 4.67 6.56
N TYR A 360 8.18 5.54 6.45
CA TYR A 360 9.39 5.47 7.25
C TYR A 360 9.69 6.84 7.86
N PRO A 361 10.23 6.89 9.08
CA PRO A 361 10.66 8.16 9.67
C PRO A 361 11.90 8.74 8.95
N VAL A 362 12.70 7.88 8.33
CA VAL A 362 13.95 8.26 7.62
C VAL A 362 13.99 7.67 6.23
N ASN A 363 14.72 8.34 5.33
CA ASN A 363 14.98 7.82 3.99
C ASN A 363 16.03 6.68 4.01
N LYS A 364 16.31 6.11 2.83
CA LYS A 364 17.29 5.02 2.66
C LYS A 364 18.73 5.35 3.07
N TYR A 365 19.03 6.62 3.34
CA TYR A 365 20.32 7.10 3.82
C TYR A 365 20.30 7.40 5.34
N GLY A 366 19.25 6.97 6.05
CA GLY A 366 19.10 7.21 7.49
C GLY A 366 18.77 8.65 7.88
N ARG A 367 18.40 9.51 6.92
CA ARG A 367 18.11 10.93 7.18
C ARG A 367 16.61 11.17 7.26
N TYR A 368 16.16 11.95 8.24
CA TYR A 368 14.76 12.38 8.37
C TYR A 368 14.27 13.09 7.10
N HIS A 369 13.03 12.80 6.69
CA HIS A 369 12.40 13.44 5.52
C HIS A 369 12.20 14.94 5.70
N PHE A 370 11.79 15.36 6.91
CA PHE A 370 11.58 16.76 7.26
C PHE A 370 12.32 17.11 8.55
N VAL A 371 13.41 17.87 8.44
CA VAL A 371 14.19 18.32 9.61
C VAL A 371 13.56 19.56 10.28
N LYS A 372 12.82 20.36 9.52
CA LYS A 372 12.07 21.53 10.01
C LYS A 372 10.59 21.20 10.14
N ASN A 373 9.88 21.94 11.00
CA ASN A 373 8.43 21.81 11.13
C ASN A 373 7.77 22.00 9.76
N LYS A 374 6.88 21.08 9.40
CA LYS A 374 6.16 21.06 8.13
C LYS A 374 4.74 20.64 8.46
N TYR A 375 3.84 21.61 8.50
CA TYR A 375 2.45 21.40 8.90
C TYR A 375 1.57 21.13 7.70
N VAL A 376 0.59 20.26 7.91
CA VAL A 376 -0.53 19.97 7.02
C VAL A 376 -1.80 19.90 7.86
N ASP A 377 -2.95 19.84 7.22
CA ASP A 377 -4.22 19.53 7.86
C ASP A 377 -4.63 18.10 7.49
N ALA A 378 -4.76 17.22 8.49
CA ALA A 378 -5.04 15.80 8.28
C ALA A 378 -6.34 15.55 7.51
N ARG A 379 -7.36 16.39 7.74
CA ARG A 379 -8.64 16.30 7.03
C ARG A 379 -8.48 16.75 5.59
N ASN A 380 -7.84 17.92 5.36
CA ASN A 380 -7.57 18.40 4.00
C ASN A 380 -6.76 17.38 3.19
N VAL A 381 -5.76 16.75 3.79
CA VAL A 381 -4.96 15.71 3.12
C VAL A 381 -5.82 14.50 2.72
N GLY A 382 -6.68 14.02 3.62
CA GLY A 382 -7.61 12.92 3.31
C GLY A 382 -8.57 13.27 2.17
N GLU A 383 -9.22 14.44 2.24
CA GLU A 383 -10.11 14.96 1.20
C GLU A 383 -9.37 15.13 -0.15
N PHE A 384 -8.15 15.67 -0.12
CA PHE A 384 -7.31 15.86 -1.31
C PHE A 384 -6.97 14.53 -2.00
N PHE A 385 -6.64 13.49 -1.23
CA PHE A 385 -6.38 12.16 -1.78
C PHE A 385 -7.66 11.49 -2.33
N LYS A 386 -8.79 11.64 -1.63
CA LYS A 386 -10.09 11.11 -2.06
C LYS A 386 -10.54 11.73 -3.39
N GLU A 387 -10.45 13.05 -3.53
CA GLU A 387 -10.80 13.79 -4.75
C GLU A 387 -10.07 13.26 -6.00
N ILE A 388 -8.76 13.02 -5.89
CA ILE A 388 -7.99 12.51 -7.03
C ILE A 388 -8.20 11.01 -7.27
N SER A 389 -8.44 10.21 -6.23
CA SER A 389 -8.75 8.78 -6.36
C SER A 389 -10.08 8.55 -7.08
N GLU A 390 -11.14 9.27 -6.67
CA GLU A 390 -12.46 9.20 -7.33
C GLU A 390 -12.38 9.63 -8.80
N PHE A 391 -11.61 10.69 -9.10
CA PHE A 391 -11.34 11.10 -10.47
C PHE A 391 -10.65 10.01 -11.29
N LEU A 392 -9.57 9.40 -10.78
CA LEU A 392 -8.82 8.37 -11.51
C LEU A 392 -9.68 7.11 -11.75
N GLN A 393 -10.50 6.70 -10.79
CA GLN A 393 -11.44 5.59 -10.96
C GLN A 393 -12.51 5.92 -12.02
N CYS A 394 -13.00 7.16 -12.07
CA CYS A 394 -13.89 7.59 -13.15
C CYS A 394 -13.20 7.59 -14.52
N VAL A 395 -11.93 8.00 -14.57
CA VAL A 395 -11.12 7.94 -15.79
C VAL A 395 -10.96 6.50 -16.27
N ASP A 396 -10.65 5.56 -15.39
CA ASP A 396 -10.52 4.13 -15.69
C ASP A 396 -11.81 3.59 -16.32
N MET A 397 -12.96 3.79 -15.65
CA MET A 397 -14.27 3.36 -16.16
C MET A 397 -14.63 4.00 -17.50
N MET A 398 -14.38 5.30 -17.66
CA MET A 398 -14.67 6.02 -18.91
C MET A 398 -13.79 5.49 -20.06
N MET A 399 -12.50 5.25 -19.81
CA MET A 399 -11.60 4.75 -20.85
C MET A 399 -11.94 3.32 -21.24
N ASP A 400 -12.28 2.43 -20.30
CA ASP A 400 -12.73 1.06 -20.58
C ASP A 400 -13.98 1.05 -21.47
N ASP A 401 -15.01 1.85 -21.13
CA ASP A 401 -16.24 1.96 -21.92
C ASP A 401 -15.98 2.48 -23.35
N HIS A 402 -15.18 3.55 -23.47
CA HIS A 402 -14.78 4.07 -24.78
C HIS A 402 -13.99 3.03 -25.60
N ASN A 403 -13.06 2.31 -24.97
CA ASN A 403 -12.25 1.28 -25.60
C ASN A 403 -13.11 0.10 -26.09
N GLN A 404 -14.09 -0.32 -25.28
CA GLN A 404 -15.03 -1.37 -25.63
C GLN A 404 -15.91 -0.95 -26.83
N CYS A 405 -16.43 0.28 -26.82
CA CYS A 405 -17.18 0.82 -27.97
C CYS A 405 -16.34 0.84 -29.26
N LEU A 406 -15.07 1.26 -29.18
CA LEU A 406 -14.15 1.26 -30.32
C LEU A 406 -13.86 -0.16 -30.85
N ALA A 407 -13.70 -1.13 -29.94
CA ALA A 407 -13.48 -2.53 -30.29
C ALA A 407 -14.71 -3.14 -30.97
N ASP A 408 -15.91 -2.88 -30.45
CA ASP A 408 -17.17 -3.37 -31.00
C ASP A 408 -17.42 -2.79 -32.40
N MET A 409 -17.22 -1.48 -32.58
CA MET A 409 -17.28 -0.85 -33.91
C MET A 409 -16.28 -1.48 -34.88
N ALA A 410 -15.03 -1.69 -34.46
CA ALA A 410 -14.00 -2.29 -35.31
C ALA A 410 -14.34 -3.74 -35.71
N ALA A 411 -14.93 -4.52 -34.80
CA ALA A 411 -15.39 -5.88 -35.07
C ALA A 411 -16.55 -5.88 -36.09
N GLU A 412 -17.55 -5.01 -35.91
CA GLU A 412 -18.64 -4.86 -36.87
C GLU A 412 -18.13 -4.50 -38.27
N TYR A 413 -17.22 -3.52 -38.38
CA TYR A 413 -16.63 -3.16 -39.67
C TYR A 413 -15.83 -4.30 -40.30
N ALA A 414 -15.15 -5.13 -39.51
CA ALA A 414 -14.42 -6.29 -40.01
C ALA A 414 -15.34 -7.37 -40.58
N ASP A 415 -16.56 -7.53 -40.03
CA ASP A 415 -17.56 -8.49 -40.52
C ASP A 415 -18.19 -8.10 -41.87
N TYR A 416 -18.04 -6.84 -42.30
CA TYR A 416 -18.54 -6.35 -43.60
C TYR A 416 -17.56 -6.55 -44.77
N TYR A 417 -16.33 -7.02 -44.52
CA TYR A 417 -15.28 -7.26 -45.52
C TYR A 417 -14.83 -8.73 -45.52
#